data_AF-A0A4Y2FLB7-F1
#
_entry.id   AF-A0A4Y2FLB7-F1
#
_cell.length_a   1.000
_cell.length_b   1.000
_cell.length_c   1.000
_cell.angle_alpha   90.00
_cell.angle_beta   90.00
_cell.angle_gamma   90.00
#
_symmetry.space_group_name_H-M   'P 1'
#
loop_
_entity.id
_entity.type
_entity.pdbx_description
1 polymer ?
#
loop_
_entity_poly.entity_id
_entity_poly.type
_entity_poly.pdbx_seq_one_letter_code
_entity_poly.pdbx_strand_id
1 'polypeptide(L)'
;MAVWNVLKDWGLEDKAQILCSDTTSSNTGRINGAITFLELYADREMTYFPCRHHIYELVLRSVFEYELNEVTSSPDVAFFKEIREKWNNLGKENYMDGYKYLNAICSDSEILSNVNSE
;
A
#
# COMPACT_ATOMS: atom_id res chain seq x y z
N MET A 1 19.08 -17.23 4.29
CA MET A 1 17.83 -16.47 4.03
C MET A 1 16.98 -17.21 2.99
N ALA A 2 15.66 -17.26 3.14
CA ALA A 2 14.79 -18.09 2.28
C ALA A 2 14.90 -17.73 0.78
N VAL A 3 14.85 -16.43 0.44
CA VAL A 3 14.95 -15.96 -0.95
C VAL A 3 16.28 -16.37 -1.60
N TRP A 4 17.39 -16.25 -0.86
CA TRP A 4 18.71 -16.64 -1.36
C TRP A 4 18.82 -18.14 -1.65
N ASN A 5 18.25 -18.98 -0.80
CA ASN A 5 18.24 -20.42 -1.02
C ASN A 5 17.46 -20.77 -2.29
N VAL A 6 16.32 -20.13 -2.53
CA VAL A 6 15.54 -20.32 -3.77
C VAL A 6 16.33 -19.90 -5.01
N LEU A 7 17.07 -18.79 -4.95
CA LEU A 7 17.91 -18.36 -6.08
C LEU A 7 18.97 -19.41 -6.42
N LYS A 8 19.62 -20.00 -5.42
CA LYS A 8 20.59 -21.09 -5.59
C LYS A 8 19.96 -22.36 -6.14
N ASP A 9 18.82 -22.76 -5.56
CA ASP A 9 18.11 -23.98 -5.98
C ASP A 9 17.67 -23.88 -7.45
N TRP A 10 17.42 -22.66 -7.95
CA TRP A 10 17.04 -22.40 -9.34
C TRP A 10 18.23 -22.06 -10.26
N GLY A 11 19.45 -21.94 -9.73
CA GLY A 11 20.64 -21.54 -10.53
C GLY A 11 20.51 -20.13 -11.11
N LEU A 12 19.95 -19.20 -10.33
CA LEU A 12 19.66 -17.81 -10.72
C LEU A 12 20.47 -16.78 -9.92
N GLU A 13 21.36 -17.20 -9.03
CA GLU A 13 22.18 -16.34 -8.16
C GLU A 13 22.91 -15.24 -8.94
N ASP A 14 23.45 -15.56 -10.12
CA ASP A 14 24.18 -14.63 -10.98
C ASP A 14 23.28 -13.85 -11.96
N LYS A 15 22.00 -14.24 -12.08
CA LYS A 15 21.07 -13.67 -13.05
C LYS A 15 20.09 -12.67 -12.45
N ALA A 16 19.77 -12.80 -11.16
CA ALA A 16 18.83 -11.91 -10.49
C ALA A 16 19.43 -10.51 -10.31
N GLN A 17 19.13 -9.54 -11.17
CA GLN A 17 19.74 -8.20 -11.07
C GLN A 17 18.92 -7.19 -10.29
N ILE A 18 17.61 -7.46 -10.17
CA ILE A 18 16.63 -6.50 -9.69
C ILE A 18 15.88 -7.06 -8.49
N LEU A 19 15.74 -6.25 -7.45
CA LEU A 19 14.94 -6.52 -6.27
C LEU A 19 13.69 -5.64 -6.26
N CYS A 20 12.54 -6.20 -5.89
CA CYS A 20 11.30 -5.45 -5.72
C CYS A 20 10.58 -5.94 -4.45
N SER A 21 10.31 -5.01 -3.53
CA SER A 21 9.64 -5.29 -2.25
C SER A 21 8.91 -4.05 -1.75
N ASP A 22 8.03 -4.20 -0.76
CA ASP A 22 7.56 -3.06 0.04
C ASP A 22 8.75 -2.32 0.69
N THR A 23 8.52 -1.09 1.15
CA THR A 23 9.56 -0.20 1.68
C THR A 23 9.69 -0.31 3.20
N THR A 24 9.17 -1.38 3.82
CA THR A 24 9.30 -1.58 5.27
C THR A 24 10.77 -1.74 5.67
N SER A 25 11.10 -1.36 6.90
CA SER A 25 12.47 -1.42 7.44
C SER A 25 13.03 -2.84 7.47
N SER A 26 12.18 -3.87 7.56
CA SER A 26 12.58 -5.27 7.42
C SER A 26 13.14 -5.61 6.04
N ASN A 27 12.74 -4.88 5.00
CA ASN A 27 13.25 -5.07 3.65
C ASN A 27 14.41 -4.10 3.33
N THR A 28 14.22 -2.80 3.61
CA THR A 28 15.13 -1.72 3.21
C THR A 28 16.14 -1.29 4.28
N GLY A 29 16.10 -1.92 5.46
CA GLY A 29 16.95 -1.57 6.59
C GLY A 29 18.45 -1.75 6.30
N ARG A 30 19.26 -0.74 6.62
CA ARG A 30 20.71 -0.74 6.39
C ARG A 30 21.47 -1.87 7.10
N ILE A 31 20.99 -2.32 8.26
CA ILE A 31 21.69 -3.32 9.09
C ILE A 31 21.03 -4.69 8.99
N ASN A 32 19.71 -4.75 9.15
CA ASN A 32 18.94 -6.00 9.22
C ASN A 32 17.92 -6.14 8.09
N GLY A 33 18.06 -5.36 7.02
CA GLY A 33 17.16 -5.41 5.87
C GLY A 33 17.42 -6.62 4.99
N ALA A 34 16.35 -7.22 4.48
CA ALA A 34 16.40 -8.31 3.52
C ALA A 34 17.27 -8.00 2.30
N ILE A 35 17.16 -6.77 1.75
CA ILE A 35 17.91 -6.32 0.58
C ILE A 35 19.40 -6.29 0.89
N THR A 36 19.80 -5.70 2.01
CA THR A 36 21.18 -5.66 2.50
C THR A 36 21.79 -7.07 2.59
N PHE A 37 21.03 -8.04 3.12
CA PHE A 37 21.51 -9.42 3.18
C PHE A 37 21.61 -10.08 1.80
N LEU A 38 20.68 -9.80 0.89
CA LEU A 38 20.72 -10.35 -0.47
C LEU A 38 21.92 -9.84 -1.25
N GLU A 39 22.25 -8.55 -1.17
CA GLU A 39 23.45 -7.97 -1.78
C GLU A 39 24.74 -8.57 -1.18
N LEU A 40 24.78 -8.75 0.14
CA LEU A 40 25.90 -9.40 0.82
C LEU A 40 26.08 -10.86 0.37
N TYR A 41 24.99 -11.61 0.22
CA TYR A 41 25.05 -13.00 -0.23
C TYR A 41 25.41 -13.14 -1.70
N ALA A 42 24.92 -12.25 -2.55
CA ALA A 42 25.23 -12.20 -3.96
C ALA A 42 26.62 -11.62 -4.25
N ASP A 43 27.27 -11.02 -3.24
CA ASP A 43 28.54 -10.30 -3.33
C ASP A 43 28.54 -9.24 -4.45
N ARG A 44 27.39 -8.56 -4.61
CA ARG A 44 27.21 -7.49 -5.61
C ARG A 44 26.04 -6.59 -5.26
N GLU A 45 26.12 -5.38 -5.78
CA GLU A 45 25.01 -4.43 -5.76
C GLU A 45 23.86 -4.95 -6.64
N MET A 46 22.63 -4.79 -6.16
CA MET A 46 21.41 -5.15 -6.89
C MET A 46 20.52 -3.93 -7.03
N THR A 47 19.95 -3.71 -8.21
CA THR A 47 19.06 -2.56 -8.40
C THR A 47 17.75 -2.78 -7.64
N TYR A 48 17.42 -1.90 -6.70
CA TYR A 48 16.18 -1.96 -5.94
C TYR A 48 15.10 -1.05 -6.54
N PHE A 49 13.90 -1.61 -6.75
CA PHE A 49 12.69 -0.84 -7.03
C PHE A 49 11.68 -1.02 -5.90
N PRO A 50 11.18 0.07 -5.31
CA PRO A 50 10.08 -0.02 -4.37
C PRO A 50 8.81 -0.54 -5.05
N CYS A 51 8.06 -1.41 -4.35
CA CYS A 51 6.82 -1.97 -4.85
C CYS A 51 5.79 -0.86 -5.08
N ARG A 52 5.33 -0.72 -6.32
CA ARG A 52 4.32 0.29 -6.71
C ARG A 52 3.02 0.16 -5.91
N HIS A 53 2.59 -1.07 -5.62
CA HIS A 53 1.40 -1.29 -4.80
C HIS A 53 1.57 -0.69 -3.40
N HIS A 54 2.73 -0.89 -2.78
CA HIS A 54 3.01 -0.34 -1.46
C HIS A 54 3.10 1.19 -1.49
N ILE A 55 3.67 1.78 -2.54
CA ILE A 55 3.67 3.24 -2.72
C ILE A 55 2.24 3.77 -2.79
N TYR A 56 1.36 3.14 -3.58
CA TYR A 56 -0.03 3.56 -3.69
C TYR A 56 -0.79 3.39 -2.37
N GLU A 57 -0.54 2.31 -1.64
CA GLU A 57 -1.09 2.11 -0.29
C GLU A 57 -0.69 3.24 0.65
N LEU A 58 0.59 3.65 0.66
CA LEU A 58 1.07 4.77 1.49
C LEU A 58 0.39 6.09 1.12
N VAL A 59 0.28 6.39 -0.17
CA VAL A 59 -0.39 7.63 -0.64
C VAL A 59 -1.87 7.63 -0.23
N LEU A 60 -2.59 6.53 -0.48
CA LEU A 60 -3.99 6.41 -0.09
C LEU A 60 -4.16 6.52 1.42
N ARG A 61 -3.31 5.84 2.18
CA ARG A 61 -3.30 5.91 3.65
C ARG A 61 -3.12 7.36 4.13
N SER A 62 -2.16 8.09 3.59
CA SER A 62 -1.93 9.49 3.98
C SER A 62 -3.13 10.39 3.70
N VAL A 63 -3.82 10.18 2.56
CA VAL A 63 -5.05 10.91 2.25
C VAL A 63 -6.13 10.59 3.29
N PHE A 64 -6.36 9.31 3.59
CA PHE A 64 -7.38 8.92 4.56
C PHE A 64 -7.05 9.35 6.00
N GLU A 65 -5.80 9.26 6.43
CA GLU A 65 -5.38 9.74 7.75
C GLU A 65 -5.59 11.26 7.89
N TYR A 66 -5.39 12.03 6.81
CA TYR A 66 -5.67 13.45 6.76
C TYR A 66 -7.18 13.75 6.81
N GLU A 67 -7.95 13.16 5.89
CA GLU A 67 -9.38 13.44 5.74
C GLU A 67 -10.22 12.93 6.92
N LEU A 68 -9.85 11.79 7.52
CA LEU A 68 -10.59 11.20 8.63
C LEU A 68 -10.12 11.69 10.00
N ASN A 69 -9.00 12.42 10.06
CA ASN A 69 -8.36 12.89 11.29
C ASN A 69 -8.14 11.79 12.36
N GLU A 70 -8.02 10.53 11.91
CA GLU A 70 -7.83 9.35 12.74
C GLU A 70 -6.76 8.45 12.10
N VAL A 71 -5.89 7.87 12.94
CA VAL A 71 -4.99 6.80 12.48
C VAL A 71 -5.80 5.52 12.40
N THR A 72 -6.28 5.19 11.20
CA THR A 72 -7.11 4.01 10.98
C THR A 72 -6.22 2.77 10.85
N SER A 73 -6.30 1.83 11.80
CA SER A 73 -5.59 0.54 11.74
C SER A 73 -6.49 -0.63 11.30
N SER A 74 -7.77 -0.36 11.08
CA SER A 74 -8.79 -1.37 10.78
C SER A 74 -9.85 -0.82 9.83
N PRO A 75 -10.47 -1.67 8.98
CA PRO A 75 -11.67 -1.31 8.23
C PRO A 75 -12.91 -1.05 9.11
N ASP A 76 -12.79 -1.15 10.44
CA ASP A 76 -13.88 -0.90 11.40
C ASP A 76 -14.24 0.57 11.61
N VAL A 77 -13.63 1.48 10.86
CA VAL A 77 -13.98 2.91 10.85
C VAL A 77 -15.38 3.08 10.24
N ALA A 78 -16.18 3.97 10.82
CA ALA A 78 -17.57 4.21 10.41
C ALA A 78 -17.69 4.50 8.91
N PHE A 79 -16.77 5.31 8.37
CA PHE A 79 -16.67 5.62 6.95
C PHE A 79 -16.58 4.37 6.06
N PHE A 80 -15.67 3.44 6.35
CA PHE A 80 -15.51 2.23 5.55
C PHE A 80 -16.66 1.23 5.73
N LYS A 81 -17.28 1.19 6.91
CA LYS A 81 -18.50 0.40 7.15
C LYS A 81 -19.65 0.87 6.28
N GLU A 82 -19.87 2.18 6.23
CA GLU A 82 -20.93 2.78 5.42
C GLU A 82 -20.72 2.51 3.92
N ILE A 83 -19.49 2.68 3.42
CA ILE A 83 -19.15 2.32 2.03
C ILE A 83 -19.42 0.84 1.77
N ARG A 84 -19.03 -0.06 2.69
CA ARG A 84 -19.24 -1.51 2.55
C ARG A 84 -20.72 -1.88 2.48
N GLU A 85 -21.56 -1.30 3.34
CA GLU A 85 -23.01 -1.54 3.31
C GLU A 85 -23.64 -1.09 2.00
N LYS A 86 -23.20 0.08 1.52
CA LYS A 86 -23.68 0.69 0.29
C LYS A 86 -23.09 0.06 -0.98
N TRP A 87 -21.98 -0.67 -0.88
CA TRP A 87 -21.24 -1.26 -2.00
C TRP A 87 -22.06 -2.18 -2.91
N ASN A 88 -23.01 -2.92 -2.33
CA ASN A 88 -23.84 -3.84 -3.11
C ASN A 88 -24.93 -3.12 -3.92
N ASN A 89 -25.25 -1.87 -3.57
CA ASN A 89 -26.25 -1.05 -4.27
C ASN A 89 -25.63 -0.18 -5.37
N LEU A 90 -24.31 -0.24 -5.54
CA LEU A 90 -23.59 0.47 -6.59
C LEU A 90 -23.78 -0.20 -7.95
N GLY A 91 -24.19 0.58 -8.95
CA GLY A 91 -24.08 0.20 -10.36
C GLY A 91 -22.61 0.09 -10.73
N LYS A 92 -22.11 -1.14 -10.93
CA LYS A 92 -20.68 -1.43 -11.20
C LYS A 92 -20.32 -1.30 -12.69
N GLU A 93 -21.30 -0.90 -13.50
CA GLU A 93 -21.23 -0.86 -14.95
C GLU A 93 -20.28 0.25 -15.45
N ASN A 94 -20.06 1.32 -14.66
CA ASN A 94 -19.26 2.49 -15.05
C ASN A 94 -18.46 3.08 -13.87
N TYR A 95 -17.16 3.26 -14.07
CA TYR A 95 -16.24 3.87 -13.08
C TYR A 95 -16.73 5.24 -12.58
N MET A 96 -17.29 6.06 -13.50
CA MET A 96 -17.77 7.40 -13.15
C MET A 96 -18.98 7.37 -12.21
N ASP A 97 -19.78 6.32 -12.25
CA ASP A 97 -20.94 6.18 -11.37
C ASP A 97 -20.50 5.79 -9.95
N GLY A 98 -19.45 4.97 -9.83
CA GLY A 98 -18.78 4.70 -8.55
C GLY A 98 -18.19 5.96 -7.93
N TYR A 99 -17.54 6.81 -8.73
CA TYR A 99 -16.99 8.09 -8.26
C TYR A 99 -18.07 9.05 -7.75
N LYS A 100 -19.14 9.27 -8.51
CA LYS A 100 -20.25 10.14 -8.10
C LYS A 100 -20.91 9.69 -6.81
N TYR A 101 -21.07 8.39 -6.65
CA TYR A 101 -21.69 7.81 -5.46
C TYR A 101 -20.79 7.92 -4.22
N LEU A 102 -19.50 7.64 -4.37
CA LEU A 102 -18.53 7.84 -3.29
C LEU A 102 -18.45 9.31 -2.89
N ASN A 103 -18.46 10.24 -3.85
CA ASN A 103 -18.53 11.68 -3.55
C ASN A 103 -19.79 12.06 -2.77
N ALA A 104 -20.95 11.47 -3.08
CA ALA A 104 -22.18 11.72 -2.34
C ALA A 104 -22.07 11.24 -0.89
N ILE A 105 -21.55 10.02 -0.66
CA ILE A 105 -21.29 9.49 0.68
C ILE A 105 -20.33 10.40 1.46
N CYS A 106 -19.22 10.81 0.83
CA CYS A 106 -18.25 11.70 1.45
C CYS A 106 -18.89 13.06 1.81
N SER A 107 -19.72 13.61 0.91
CA SER A 107 -20.39 14.92 1.11
C SER A 107 -21.50 14.90 2.17
N ASP A 108 -22.21 13.77 2.30
CA ASP A 108 -23.28 13.58 3.28
C ASP A 108 -22.72 13.19 4.67
N SER A 109 -21.49 12.69 4.75
CA SER A 109 -20.86 12.35 6.02
C SER A 109 -20.47 13.64 6.77
N GLU A 110 -21.00 13.83 7.99
CA GLU A 110 -20.60 14.93 8.89
C GLU A 110 -19.07 14.99 9.15
N ILE A 111 -18.36 13.89 8.84
CA ILE A 111 -16.92 13.73 8.99
C ILE A 111 -16.12 14.79 8.19
N LEU A 112 -16.55 15.16 6.97
CA LEU A 112 -15.89 16.18 6.16
C LEU A 112 -16.38 17.62 6.43
N SER A 113 -17.50 17.77 7.14
CA SER A 113 -18.04 19.11 7.48
C SER A 113 -17.14 19.89 8.46
N ASN A 114 -16.30 19.19 9.22
CA ASN A 114 -15.31 19.79 10.12
C ASN A 114 -14.02 20.27 9.42
N VAL A 115 -13.86 19.99 8.11
CA VAL A 115 -12.68 20.40 7.32
C VAL A 115 -12.90 21.76 6.65
N ASN A 116 -14.14 22.22 6.51
CA ASN A 116 -14.48 23.48 5.83
C ASN A 116 -14.62 24.69 6.78
N SER A 117 -14.10 24.61 8.01
CA SER A 117 -14.20 25.68 9.02
C SER A 117 -12.87 26.34 9.41
N GLU A 118 -11.87 26.34 8.52
CA GLU A 118 -10.71 27.24 8.57
C GLU A 118 -10.58 28.10 7.31
#